data_AF-A0A383BHG2-F1
#
_entry.id   AF-A0A383BHG2-F1
#
_cell.length_a   1.000
_cell.length_b   1.000
_cell.length_c   1.000
_cell.angle_alpha   90.00
_cell.angle_beta   90.00
_cell.angle_gamma   90.00
#
_symmetry.space_group_name_H-M   'P 1'
#
loop_
_entity.id
_entity.type
_entity.pdbx_description
1 polymer ?
#
loop_
_entity_poly.entity_id
_entity_poly.type
_entity_poly.pdbx_seq_one_letter_code
_entity_poly.pdbx_strand_id
1 'polypeptide(L)'
;VPHFQLQSSMNLWIAETYYPDWKKLEELFVDKGPDQSSYKTIFNGWQFDTTEQVKKYKIDEWFNQLCIEKHIPVKDIKVNQSWAILYEDGGYQHLHCHGPTLISMVVHLDTQPPLWSQSKDSDVIIGSDGNNRIVGQYGMLYSIMPGGGN
;
A
#
# COMPACT_ATOMS: atom_id res chain seq x y z
N VAL A 1 17.07 5.24 7.65
CA VAL A 1 15.81 5.86 7.18
C VAL A 1 15.95 6.02 5.68
N PRO A 2 15.08 5.45 4.84
CA PRO A 2 15.21 5.66 3.40
C PRO A 2 15.09 7.16 3.11
N HIS A 3 16.05 7.67 2.36
CA HIS A 3 16.01 9.01 1.79
C HIS A 3 14.87 9.07 0.77
N PHE A 4 14.29 10.27 0.57
CA PHE A 4 13.34 10.50 -0.52
C PHE A 4 14.02 10.12 -1.85
N GLN A 5 13.46 9.14 -2.56
CA GLN A 5 13.96 8.64 -3.84
C GLN A 5 12.89 8.84 -4.90
N LEU A 6 13.31 9.36 -6.05
CA LEU A 6 12.44 9.55 -7.20
C LEU A 6 12.93 8.66 -8.33
N GLN A 7 12.03 7.85 -8.88
CA GLN A 7 12.28 7.02 -10.04
C GLN A 7 11.12 7.16 -11.04
N SER A 8 11.36 6.76 -12.27
CA SER A 8 10.31 6.71 -13.30
C SER A 8 10.26 5.34 -13.94
N SER A 9 9.04 4.88 -14.25
CA SER A 9 8.78 3.62 -14.93
C SER A 9 7.47 3.74 -15.69
N MET A 10 7.41 3.21 -16.92
CA MET A 10 6.18 3.18 -17.74
C MET A 10 5.45 4.54 -17.85
N ASN A 11 6.20 5.64 -18.03
CA ASN A 11 5.69 7.03 -18.05
C ASN A 11 5.01 7.51 -16.75
N LEU A 12 5.26 6.83 -15.63
CA LEU A 12 4.83 7.22 -14.29
C LEU A 12 6.05 7.65 -13.47
N TRP A 13 5.80 8.51 -12.48
CA TRP A 13 6.77 8.89 -11.46
C TRP A 13 6.44 8.17 -10.16
N ILE A 14 7.45 7.58 -9.52
CA ILE A 14 7.34 6.90 -8.24
C ILE A 14 8.25 7.64 -7.26
N ALA A 15 7.66 8.13 -6.17
CA ALA A 15 8.39 8.72 -5.07
C ALA A 15 8.36 7.77 -3.86
N GLU A 16 9.53 7.30 -3.46
CA GLU A 16 9.70 6.44 -2.29
C GLU A 16 10.19 7.28 -1.11
N THR A 17 9.53 7.12 0.03
CA THR A 17 9.82 7.87 1.25
C THR A 17 9.39 7.08 2.49
N TYR A 18 9.79 7.54 3.67
CA TYR A 18 9.37 6.97 4.93
C TYR A 18 8.24 7.78 5.57
N TYR A 19 7.08 7.16 5.76
CA TYR A 19 5.99 7.72 6.56
C TYR A 19 6.24 7.42 8.05
N PRO A 20 6.54 8.41 8.91
CA PRO A 20 6.98 8.16 10.29
C PRO A 20 5.92 7.48 11.17
N ASP A 21 4.65 7.70 10.86
CA ASP A 21 3.51 7.23 11.65
C ASP A 21 2.88 5.95 11.08
N TRP A 22 3.59 5.23 10.20
CA TRP A 22 3.08 4.03 9.53
C TRP A 22 2.52 3.00 10.51
N LYS A 23 3.17 2.80 11.65
CA LYS A 23 2.77 1.78 12.63
C LYS A 23 1.38 2.03 13.22
N LYS A 24 0.94 3.29 13.30
CA LYS A 24 -0.41 3.63 13.78
C LYS A 24 -1.50 3.12 12.82
N LEU A 25 -1.16 2.92 11.55
CA LEU A 25 -2.09 2.40 10.54
C LEU A 25 -2.41 0.91 10.74
N GLU A 26 -1.63 0.17 11.54
CA GLU A 26 -1.94 -1.23 11.90
C GLU A 26 -3.32 -1.36 12.58
N GLU A 27 -3.78 -0.31 13.28
CA GLU A 27 -5.12 -0.26 13.88
C GLU A 27 -6.24 -0.47 12.85
N LEU A 28 -6.03 -0.08 11.58
CA LEU A 28 -6.99 -0.29 10.49
C LEU A 28 -7.23 -1.77 10.18
N PHE A 29 -6.32 -2.66 10.60
CA PHE A 29 -6.37 -4.09 10.29
C PHE A 29 -6.99 -4.94 11.41
N VAL A 30 -7.35 -4.31 12.53
CA VAL A 30 -7.97 -4.99 13.69
C VAL A 30 -9.43 -5.31 13.41
N ASP A 31 -10.20 -4.32 12.95
CA ASP A 31 -11.61 -4.49 12.58
C ASP A 31 -11.74 -4.51 11.06
N LYS A 32 -11.66 -5.72 10.50
CA LYS A 32 -11.71 -5.95 9.07
C LYS A 32 -13.16 -5.80 8.61
N GLY A 33 -13.41 -4.81 7.77
CA GLY A 33 -14.70 -4.63 7.11
C GLY A 33 -15.04 -5.81 6.16
N PRO A 34 -16.18 -5.74 5.45
CA PRO A 34 -16.54 -6.75 4.47
C PRO A 34 -15.45 -6.88 3.40
N ASP A 35 -15.13 -8.12 3.03
CA ASP A 35 -14.16 -8.40 1.96
C ASP A 35 -14.68 -7.93 0.59
N GLN A 36 -13.83 -7.19 -0.12
CA GLN A 36 -14.07 -6.64 -1.45
C GLN A 36 -13.14 -7.24 -2.52
N SER A 37 -12.31 -8.23 -2.17
CA SER A 37 -11.31 -8.83 -3.07
C SER A 37 -11.89 -9.36 -4.39
N SER A 38 -13.08 -9.94 -4.37
CA SER A 38 -13.73 -10.54 -5.55
C SER A 38 -14.02 -9.54 -6.68
N TYR A 39 -14.14 -8.25 -6.36
CA TYR A 39 -14.38 -7.17 -7.33
C TYR A 39 -13.09 -6.43 -7.74
N LYS A 40 -11.97 -6.69 -7.06
CA LYS A 40 -10.77 -5.82 -7.06
C LYS A 40 -9.50 -6.53 -7.50
N THR A 41 -9.66 -7.63 -8.23
CA THR A 41 -8.59 -8.39 -8.90
C THR A 41 -7.47 -8.85 -7.96
N ILE A 42 -7.82 -9.16 -6.71
CA ILE A 42 -6.91 -9.74 -5.71
C ILE A 42 -7.04 -11.25 -5.73
N PHE A 43 -5.89 -11.91 -5.71
CA PHE A 43 -5.75 -13.35 -5.51
C PHE A 43 -5.12 -13.59 -4.14
N ASN A 44 -5.61 -14.59 -3.40
CA ASN A 44 -5.13 -14.96 -2.06
C ASN A 44 -4.91 -13.73 -1.15
N GLY A 45 -5.94 -12.91 -1.00
CA GLY A 45 -5.90 -11.74 -0.14
C GLY A 45 -7.27 -11.18 0.19
N TRP A 46 -7.29 -10.29 1.17
CA TRP A 46 -8.49 -9.63 1.70
C TRP A 46 -8.30 -8.13 1.58
N GLN A 47 -9.16 -7.48 0.79
CA GLN A 47 -9.24 -6.02 0.70
C GLN A 47 -10.53 -5.52 1.36
N PHE A 48 -10.42 -4.47 2.15
CA PHE A 48 -11.58 -3.81 2.75
C PHE A 48 -11.43 -2.29 2.77
N ASP A 49 -12.56 -1.60 2.70
CA ASP A 49 -12.60 -0.13 2.66
C ASP A 49 -12.19 0.47 4.00
N THR A 50 -11.34 1.50 3.94
CA THR A 50 -10.84 2.26 5.10
C THR A 50 -11.01 3.77 4.92
N THR A 51 -11.83 4.20 3.95
CA THR A 51 -11.89 5.59 3.48
C THR A 51 -12.29 6.57 4.59
N GLU A 52 -13.20 6.19 5.50
CA GLU A 52 -13.59 7.04 6.62
C GLU A 52 -12.60 6.94 7.79
N GLN A 53 -12.11 5.74 8.08
CA GLN A 53 -11.22 5.46 9.21
C GLN A 53 -9.85 6.11 9.02
N VAL A 54 -9.34 6.14 7.77
CA VAL A 54 -8.02 6.69 7.45
C VAL A 54 -7.92 8.19 7.74
N LYS A 55 -9.05 8.92 7.73
CA LYS A 55 -9.10 10.36 8.01
C LYS A 55 -8.54 10.72 9.39
N LYS A 56 -8.68 9.83 10.38
CA LYS A 56 -8.11 9.98 11.74
C LYS A 56 -6.59 10.23 11.71
N TYR A 57 -5.88 9.64 10.75
CA TYR A 57 -4.42 9.68 10.67
C TYR A 57 -3.89 10.89 9.89
N LYS A 58 -4.77 11.66 9.24
CA LYS A 58 -4.40 12.90 8.53
C LYS A 58 -3.22 12.72 7.57
N ILE A 59 -3.23 11.59 6.84
CA ILE A 59 -2.11 11.23 5.93
C ILE A 59 -1.99 12.25 4.80
N ASP A 60 -3.11 12.84 4.39
CA ASP A 60 -3.15 13.96 3.45
C ASP A 60 -2.38 15.18 3.98
N GLU A 61 -2.53 15.55 5.26
CA GLU A 61 -1.78 16.67 5.86
C GLU A 61 -0.27 16.39 5.82
N TRP A 62 0.15 15.18 6.18
CA TRP A 62 1.56 14.78 6.08
C TRP A 62 2.07 14.81 4.63
N PHE A 63 1.29 14.27 3.69
CA PHE A 63 1.69 14.22 2.28
C PHE A 63 1.81 15.63 1.68
N ASN A 64 0.87 16.54 1.96
CA ASN A 64 0.97 17.93 1.52
C ASN A 64 2.21 18.62 2.10
N GLN A 65 2.53 18.38 3.38
CA GLN A 65 3.75 18.90 4.01
C GLN A 65 5.02 18.37 3.32
N LEU A 66 5.07 17.07 3.01
CA LEU A 66 6.16 16.48 2.23
C LEU A 66 6.31 17.14 0.85
N CYS A 67 5.21 17.37 0.15
CA CYS A 67 5.23 18.05 -1.15
C CYS A 67 5.80 19.46 -1.05
N ILE A 68 5.43 20.22 -0.01
CA ILE A 68 5.99 21.56 0.26
C ILE A 68 7.50 21.48 0.50
N GLU A 69 7.95 20.58 1.37
CA GLU A 69 9.36 20.41 1.71
C GLU A 69 10.23 19.98 0.53
N LYS A 70 9.65 19.23 -0.41
CA LYS A 70 10.34 18.74 -1.62
C LYS A 70 10.10 19.62 -2.84
N HIS A 71 9.41 20.76 -2.68
CA HIS A 71 9.04 21.65 -3.78
C HIS A 71 8.30 20.95 -4.93
N ILE A 72 7.45 19.98 -4.59
CA ILE A 72 6.59 19.27 -5.56
C ILE A 72 5.37 20.17 -5.84
N PRO A 73 5.07 20.50 -7.10
CA PRO A 73 4.06 21.50 -7.46
C PRO A 73 2.64 20.93 -7.43
N VAL A 74 2.21 20.39 -6.29
CA VAL A 74 0.85 19.91 -6.03
C VAL A 74 0.29 20.61 -4.79
N LYS A 75 -1.03 20.82 -4.74
CA LYS A 75 -1.70 21.52 -3.64
C LYS A 75 -3.02 20.84 -3.29
N ASP A 76 -3.42 21.01 -2.04
CA ASP A 76 -4.73 20.63 -1.51
C ASP A 76 -5.14 19.18 -1.82
N ILE A 77 -4.15 18.29 -1.77
CA ILE A 77 -4.37 16.87 -2.02
C ILE A 77 -5.16 16.27 -0.87
N LYS A 78 -6.19 15.48 -1.19
CA LYS A 78 -7.05 14.80 -0.22
C LYS A 78 -7.21 13.34 -0.56
N VAL A 79 -7.27 12.49 0.47
CA VAL A 79 -7.64 11.08 0.30
C VAL A 79 -9.11 11.01 -0.09
N ASN A 80 -9.38 10.49 -1.28
CA ASN A 80 -10.73 10.26 -1.79
C ASN A 80 -11.20 8.84 -1.49
N GLN A 81 -10.30 7.86 -1.63
CA GLN A 81 -10.58 6.45 -1.38
C GLN A 81 -9.39 5.80 -0.72
N SER A 82 -9.64 4.85 0.17
CA SER A 82 -8.59 4.08 0.83
C SER A 82 -9.03 2.65 1.12
N TRP A 83 -8.09 1.72 1.00
CA TRP A 83 -8.27 0.31 1.32
C TRP A 83 -7.09 -0.22 2.11
N ALA A 84 -7.40 -1.09 3.06
CA ALA A 84 -6.42 -1.97 3.65
C ALA A 84 -6.46 -3.29 2.89
N ILE A 85 -5.28 -3.82 2.57
CA ILE A 85 -5.12 -5.07 1.84
C ILE A 85 -4.22 -5.99 2.67
N LEU A 86 -4.68 -7.21 2.87
CA LEU A 86 -3.92 -8.31 3.46
C LEU A 86 -3.67 -9.37 2.40
N TYR A 87 -2.41 -9.67 2.13
CA TYR A 87 -2.04 -10.82 1.31
C TYR A 87 -1.71 -12.02 2.19
N GLU A 88 -2.25 -13.16 1.80
CA GLU A 88 -1.77 -14.46 2.26
C GLU A 88 -0.57 -14.89 1.40
N ASP A 89 0.05 -16.02 1.75
CA ASP A 89 1.16 -16.54 0.97
C ASP A 89 0.74 -16.83 -0.49
N GLY A 90 1.59 -16.40 -1.43
CA GLY A 90 1.27 -16.39 -2.86
C GLY A 90 0.20 -15.38 -3.30
N GLY A 91 -0.25 -14.49 -2.40
CA GLY A 91 -1.20 -13.43 -2.70
C GLY A 91 -0.63 -12.35 -3.62
N TYR A 92 -1.46 -11.87 -4.54
CA TYR A 92 -1.07 -10.79 -5.46
C TYR A 92 -2.29 -10.00 -5.94
N GLN A 93 -2.03 -8.82 -6.50
CA GLN A 93 -3.03 -8.03 -7.24
C GLN A 93 -2.56 -7.82 -8.68
N HIS A 94 -3.51 -7.80 -9.61
CA HIS A 94 -3.20 -7.59 -11.02
C HIS A 94 -2.67 -6.16 -11.26
N LEU A 95 -1.74 -6.03 -12.22
CA LEU A 95 -1.23 -4.73 -12.64
C LEU A 95 -2.37 -3.85 -13.16
N HIS A 96 -2.50 -2.66 -12.60
CA HIS A 96 -3.46 -1.66 -13.05
C HIS A 96 -2.92 -0.25 -12.83
N CYS A 97 -3.55 0.72 -13.46
CA CYS A 97 -3.21 2.14 -13.34
C CYS A 97 -4.48 2.91 -12.95
N HIS A 98 -4.34 3.84 -12.02
CA HIS A 98 -5.37 4.82 -11.75
C HIS A 98 -5.21 5.97 -12.75
N GLY A 99 -6.33 6.51 -13.25
CA GLY A 99 -6.33 7.48 -14.36
C GLY A 99 -5.35 8.66 -14.17
N PRO A 100 -5.07 9.42 -15.25
CA PRO A 100 -3.91 10.32 -15.35
C PRO A 100 -3.92 11.51 -14.36
N THR A 101 -5.02 11.73 -13.64
CA THR A 101 -5.20 12.84 -12.70
C THR A 101 -5.13 12.39 -11.23
N LEU A 102 -4.71 11.15 -10.96
CA LEU A 102 -4.74 10.56 -9.63
C LEU A 102 -3.32 10.30 -9.11
N ILE A 103 -3.09 10.64 -7.84
CA ILE A 103 -1.93 10.21 -7.08
C ILE A 103 -2.33 8.97 -6.29
N SER A 104 -1.54 7.91 -6.43
CA SER A 104 -1.71 6.68 -5.65
C SER A 104 -0.59 6.57 -4.63
N MET A 105 -0.95 6.29 -3.38
CA MET A 105 0.00 6.12 -2.30
C MET A 105 -0.18 4.73 -1.69
N VAL A 106 0.93 4.02 -1.56
CA VAL A 106 0.99 2.71 -0.91
C VAL A 106 1.90 2.81 0.31
N VAL A 107 1.37 2.47 1.47
CA VAL A 107 2.15 2.31 2.71
C VAL A 107 2.22 0.84 3.04
N HIS A 108 3.42 0.26 2.89
CA HIS A 108 3.71 -1.09 3.34
C HIS A 108 3.89 -1.09 4.86
N LEU A 109 3.17 -1.97 5.57
CA LEU A 109 3.17 -2.07 7.03
C LEU A 109 4.10 -3.18 7.54
N ASP A 110 4.77 -3.87 6.63
CA ASP A 110 5.68 -4.96 6.91
C ASP A 110 6.88 -4.95 5.97
N THR A 111 7.81 -5.86 6.27
CA THR A 111 8.86 -6.22 5.34
C THR A 111 8.29 -7.20 4.33
N GLN A 112 8.24 -6.81 3.06
CA GLN A 112 7.98 -7.73 1.97
C GLN A 112 8.98 -8.90 2.03
N PRO A 113 8.55 -10.15 1.77
CA PRO A 113 9.46 -11.27 1.77
C PRO A 113 10.51 -11.07 0.66
N PRO A 114 11.73 -11.59 0.83
CA PRO A 114 12.70 -11.58 -0.25
C PRO A 114 12.10 -12.28 -1.48
N LEU A 115 12.29 -11.69 -2.66
CA LEU A 115 11.95 -12.33 -3.92
C LEU A 115 12.60 -13.73 -3.95
N TRP A 116 11.90 -14.71 -4.52
CA TRP A 116 12.27 -16.14 -4.51
C TRP A 116 13.73 -16.47 -4.90
N SER A 117 14.45 -15.54 -5.54
CA SER A 117 15.85 -15.69 -5.94
C SER A 117 16.89 -15.24 -4.90
N GLN A 118 16.48 -14.71 -3.75
CA GLN A 118 17.40 -14.27 -2.68
C GLN A 118 17.37 -15.15 -1.42
N SER A 119 16.55 -16.20 -1.39
CA SER A 119 16.65 -17.22 -0.35
C SER A 119 17.97 -17.98 -0.55
N LYS A 120 18.94 -17.69 0.32
CA LYS A 120 20.12 -18.56 0.46
C LYS A 120 19.61 -19.94 0.88
N ASP A 121 19.97 -20.94 0.09
CA ASP A 121 19.77 -22.38 0.28
C ASP A 121 19.45 -22.82 1.72
N SER A 122 18.15 -23.02 2.03
CA SER A 122 17.64 -24.11 2.90
C SER A 122 16.12 -24.11 3.06
N ASP A 123 15.43 -22.98 2.81
CA ASP A 123 14.00 -22.88 3.12
C ASP A 123 13.15 -23.03 1.85
N VAL A 124 13.08 -24.26 1.34
CA VAL A 124 11.99 -24.64 0.45
C VAL A 124 10.71 -24.63 1.28
N ILE A 125 9.94 -23.55 1.23
CA ILE A 125 8.54 -23.58 1.65
C ILE A 125 7.75 -24.17 0.49
N ILE A 126 7.53 -25.49 0.57
CA ILE A 126 6.65 -26.20 -0.35
C ILE A 126 5.24 -25.66 -0.10
N GLY A 127 4.75 -24.84 -1.03
CA GLY A 127 3.33 -24.54 -1.12
C GLY A 127 2.59 -25.83 -1.46
N SER A 128 1.78 -26.32 -0.55
CA SER A 128 0.93 -27.48 -0.77
C SER A 128 -0.35 -27.33 0.04
N ASP A 129 -1.51 -27.45 -0.61
CA ASP A 129 -2.63 -28.35 -0.29
C ASP A 129 -2.77 -28.85 1.18
N GLY A 130 -2.59 -27.98 2.19
CA GLY A 130 -2.40 -28.43 3.57
C GLY A 130 -1.77 -27.38 4.49
N ASN A 131 -2.37 -26.20 4.52
CA ASN A 131 -1.91 -25.04 5.28
C ASN A 131 -1.95 -25.29 6.80
N ASN A 132 -0.79 -25.57 7.41
CA ASN A 132 -0.62 -25.66 8.87
C ASN A 132 0.61 -24.90 9.38
N ARG A 133 0.86 -23.71 8.80
CA ARG A 133 1.65 -22.65 9.44
C ARG A 133 1.02 -21.31 9.11
N ILE A 134 0.62 -20.56 10.13
CA ILE A 134 0.40 -19.11 9.98
C ILE A 134 1.79 -18.51 9.73
N VAL A 135 2.07 -18.13 8.48
CA VAL A 135 3.28 -17.38 8.10
C VAL A 135 2.82 -16.09 7.43
N GLY A 136 3.12 -14.95 8.08
CA GLY A 136 3.23 -13.61 7.49
C GLY A 136 2.04 -13.09 6.68
N GLN A 137 1.08 -12.40 7.31
CA GLN A 137 0.12 -11.59 6.56
C GLN A 137 0.77 -10.28 6.07
N TYR A 138 0.78 -10.15 4.74
CA TYR A 138 1.03 -9.01 3.84
C TYR A 138 0.21 -7.73 4.04
N GLY A 139 0.48 -6.86 5.00
CA GLY A 139 -0.31 -5.64 5.24
C GLY A 139 0.13 -4.43 4.41
N MET A 140 -0.79 -3.87 3.62
CA MET A 140 -0.59 -2.56 2.99
C MET A 140 -1.84 -1.67 3.06
N LEU A 141 -1.61 -0.38 3.27
CA LEU A 141 -2.61 0.66 3.06
C LEU A 141 -2.46 1.22 1.65
N TYR A 142 -3.54 1.19 0.89
CA TYR A 142 -3.64 1.76 -0.45
C TYR A 142 -4.56 2.98 -0.40
N SER A 143 -4.09 4.16 -0.82
CA SER A 143 -4.93 5.36 -0.88
C SER A 143 -4.85 6.04 -2.26
N ILE A 144 -6.00 6.50 -2.74
CA ILE A 144 -6.12 7.31 -3.96
C ILE A 144 -6.45 8.74 -3.58
N MET A 145 -5.66 9.65 -4.13
CA MET A 145 -5.82 11.08 -3.94
C MET A 145 -5.97 11.75 -5.31
N PRO A 146 -7.15 12.25 -5.69
CA PRO A 146 -7.28 13.03 -6.91
C PRO A 146 -6.42 14.28 -6.80
N GLY A 147 -5.71 14.60 -7.89
CA GLY A 147 -5.05 15.87 -8.02
C GLY A 147 -6.08 16.99 -7.84
N GLY A 148 -5.82 17.90 -6.91
CA GLY A 148 -6.58 19.14 -6.78
C GLY A 148 -6.55 19.89 -8.12
N GLY A 149 -7.63 20.61 -8.44
CA GLY A 149 -7.64 21.52 -9.58
C GLY A 149 -6.50 22.52 -9.44
N ASN A 150 -5.69 22.66 -10.49
CA ASN A 150 -4.68 23.71 -10.60
C ASN A 150 -5.32 25.10 -10.53
#